data_AF-R7LJW0-F1
#
_entry.id   AF-R7LJW0-F1
#
_cell.length_a   1.000
_cell.length_b   1.000
_cell.length_c   1.000
_cell.angle_alpha   90.00
_cell.angle_beta   90.00
_cell.angle_gamma   90.00
#
_symmetry.space_group_name_H-M   'P 1'
#
loop_
_entity.id
_entity.type
_entity.pdbx_description
1 polymer ?
#
loop_
_entity_poly.entity_id
_entity_poly.type
_entity_poly.pdbx_seq_one_letter_code
_entity_poly.pdbx_strand_id
1 'polypeptide(L)'
;MYELYPYFTNDGSVGLFSPDADDIYHSTYGALSEAYEKFILPANFDDYFKNNNEIKILDICFGIGYNTKSFLNYFFEKISNKENTHIETIYTNNNSFSNLQENHDKNTIYNDKLYTNNVSEQSCENSVRNNKKNKIFITAIDTDKNLAYLSPFFISNKINIKNNQLNFHHDKISKLLNKKTVKKYKLNKIVNIILLKKIIENDNSILNDKELNEILNNNKYAPFFDKYMLNLFKFYQKRGYKYTDLRRLNVFLHNIYYRNISKSYKTALNTLRINEISVKLKIQDARKALIDDSNTYNYIFLDAFTPSKCPCLWSLEFFKLLYNHLDSDGMIMTYSNSANIRNAFIEAGFYVGKIYNKEFDKYTGTIAVKNNKLIKHELSEYDLGLMKTKAGIFYRDENLSLDNEAIIEVHNKEVENSNLISSSKFIKSYKKNRL
;
A
#
# COMPACT_ATOMS: atom_id res chain seq x y z
N MET A 1 -13.00 -24.00 1.78
CA MET A 1 -12.68 -23.02 2.83
C MET A 1 -11.38 -22.38 2.43
N TYR A 2 -11.37 -21.08 2.14
CA TYR A 2 -10.14 -20.37 1.82
C TYR A 2 -9.14 -20.49 2.99
N GLU A 3 -7.91 -20.95 2.68
CA GLU A 3 -6.90 -21.26 3.67
C GLU A 3 -5.72 -20.29 3.56
N LEU A 4 -5.26 -19.77 4.70
CA LEU A 4 -4.11 -18.89 4.77
C LEU A 4 -2.91 -19.62 5.35
N TYR A 5 -1.73 -19.29 4.85
CA TYR A 5 -0.45 -19.75 5.38
C TYR A 5 0.39 -18.54 5.85
N PRO A 6 -0.05 -17.83 6.92
CA PRO A 6 0.63 -16.65 7.41
C PRO A 6 1.86 -17.02 8.24
N TYR A 7 2.85 -16.14 8.18
CA TYR A 7 4.03 -16.20 9.03
C TYR A 7 4.48 -14.78 9.37
N PHE A 8 5.29 -14.62 10.42
CA PHE A 8 5.89 -13.34 10.72
C PHE A 8 7.25 -13.22 10.06
N THR A 9 7.44 -12.14 9.31
CA THR A 9 8.73 -11.74 8.74
C THR A 9 9.64 -11.16 9.83
N ASN A 10 10.92 -11.02 9.53
CA ASN A 10 11.91 -10.61 10.54
C ASN A 10 11.73 -9.15 11.02
N ASP A 11 11.08 -8.29 10.24
CA ASP A 11 10.69 -6.92 10.65
C ASP A 11 9.43 -6.86 11.54
N GLY A 12 8.79 -8.01 11.80
CA GLY A 12 7.58 -8.12 12.64
C GLY A 12 6.26 -7.85 11.90
N SER A 13 6.31 -7.70 10.58
CA SER A 13 5.13 -7.72 9.71
C SER A 13 4.69 -9.14 9.37
N VAL A 14 3.50 -9.30 8.80
CA VAL A 14 2.95 -10.59 8.38
C VAL A 14 3.23 -10.83 6.91
N GLY A 15 3.87 -11.94 6.59
CA GLY A 15 3.98 -12.49 5.24
C GLY A 15 3.00 -13.64 5.03
N LEU A 16 2.87 -14.10 3.79
CA LEU A 16 2.01 -15.20 3.39
C LEU A 16 2.73 -16.11 2.40
N PHE A 17 2.40 -17.38 2.45
CA PHE A 17 2.77 -18.38 1.45
C PHE A 17 1.55 -18.73 0.59
N SER A 18 1.74 -18.78 -0.73
CA SER A 18 0.77 -19.25 -1.71
C SER A 18 1.14 -20.66 -2.16
N PRO A 19 0.36 -21.70 -1.77
CA PRO A 19 0.61 -23.06 -2.24
C PRO A 19 0.49 -23.18 -3.76
N ASP A 20 -0.47 -22.49 -4.37
CA ASP A 20 -0.73 -22.56 -5.81
C ASP A 20 0.45 -22.01 -6.62
N ALA A 21 1.07 -20.94 -6.14
CA ALA A 21 2.28 -20.38 -6.75
C ALA A 21 3.56 -21.11 -6.30
N ASP A 22 3.50 -21.92 -5.24
CA ASP A 22 4.66 -22.42 -4.49
C ASP A 22 5.68 -21.30 -4.19
N ASP A 23 5.16 -20.17 -3.68
CA ASP A 23 5.95 -18.96 -3.44
C ASP A 23 5.41 -18.13 -2.29
N ILE A 24 6.23 -17.20 -1.79
CA ILE A 24 5.84 -16.20 -0.80
C ILE A 24 5.40 -14.91 -1.45
N TYR A 25 4.41 -14.27 -0.85
CA TYR A 25 3.98 -12.93 -1.26
C TYR A 25 5.04 -11.87 -0.95
N HIS A 26 5.82 -12.04 0.12
CA HIS A 26 6.78 -11.04 0.57
C HIS A 26 8.05 -11.71 1.07
N SER A 27 9.19 -11.03 0.96
CA SER A 27 10.44 -11.55 1.50
C SER A 27 10.35 -11.79 3.00
N THR A 28 11.02 -12.85 3.47
CA THR A 28 11.12 -13.15 4.91
C THR A 28 11.89 -12.09 5.70
N TYR A 29 12.65 -11.23 5.01
CA TYR A 29 13.35 -10.08 5.61
C TYR A 29 12.36 -9.11 6.25
N GLY A 30 11.25 -8.80 5.56
CA GLY A 30 10.26 -7.88 6.08
C GLY A 30 9.33 -7.37 5.00
N ALA A 31 8.04 -7.68 5.09
CA ALA A 31 7.06 -7.25 4.10
C ALA A 31 6.84 -5.72 4.13
N LEU A 32 6.83 -5.13 5.33
CA LEU A 32 6.75 -3.68 5.47
C LEU A 32 8.05 -3.00 5.01
N SER A 33 9.21 -3.52 5.42
CA SER A 33 10.50 -2.99 4.98
C SER A 33 10.68 -3.04 3.47
N GLU A 34 10.32 -4.16 2.85
CA GLU A 34 10.37 -4.32 1.40
C GLU A 34 9.49 -3.29 0.68
N ALA A 35 8.24 -3.11 1.11
CA ALA A 35 7.36 -2.11 0.53
C ALA A 35 7.96 -0.68 0.55
N TYR A 36 8.61 -0.31 1.66
CA TYR A 36 9.31 0.98 1.75
C TYR A 36 10.49 1.07 0.79
N GLU A 37 11.32 0.04 0.75
CA GLU A 37 12.57 0.05 -0.02
C GLU A 37 12.34 0.00 -1.53
N LYS A 38 11.29 -0.68 -1.98
CA LYS A 38 10.96 -0.81 -3.41
C LYS A 38 10.08 0.32 -3.94
N PHE A 39 9.11 0.77 -3.14
CA PHE A 39 8.05 1.63 -3.65
C PHE A 39 8.05 3.02 -3.01
N ILE A 40 8.31 3.13 -1.70
CA ILE A 40 8.15 4.43 -1.02
C ILE A 40 9.38 5.32 -1.13
N LEU A 41 10.57 4.78 -0.82
CA LEU A 41 11.81 5.56 -0.87
C LEU A 41 12.20 5.96 -2.31
N PRO A 42 12.05 5.10 -3.33
CA PRO A 42 12.43 5.47 -4.69
C PRO A 42 11.48 6.49 -5.33
N ALA A 43 10.19 6.50 -4.94
CA ALA A 43 9.17 7.42 -5.46
C ALA A 43 9.43 8.90 -5.16
N ASN A 44 10.23 9.20 -4.13
CA ASN A 44 10.62 10.56 -3.76
C ASN A 44 9.41 11.49 -3.51
N PHE A 45 8.42 11.00 -2.76
CA PHE A 45 7.18 11.73 -2.48
C PHE A 45 7.40 13.12 -1.85
N ASP A 46 8.47 13.30 -1.05
CA ASP A 46 8.83 14.62 -0.51
C ASP A 46 8.99 15.67 -1.61
N ASP A 47 9.62 15.33 -2.75
CA ASP A 47 9.79 16.26 -3.87
C ASP A 47 8.48 16.43 -4.65
N TYR A 48 7.70 15.36 -4.82
CA TYR A 48 6.40 15.41 -5.50
C TYR A 48 5.44 16.39 -4.82
N PHE A 49 5.31 16.30 -3.49
CA PHE A 49 4.39 17.14 -2.70
C PHE A 49 4.87 18.60 -2.52
N LYS A 50 6.09 18.97 -2.92
CA LYS A 50 6.50 20.39 -2.96
C LYS A 50 5.63 21.19 -3.92
N ASN A 51 5.33 20.60 -5.08
CA ASN A 51 4.61 21.29 -6.15
C ASN A 51 3.18 20.78 -6.31
N ASN A 52 2.92 19.52 -5.98
CA ASN A 52 1.61 18.89 -6.17
C ASN A 52 0.84 18.76 -4.85
N ASN A 53 -0.48 18.73 -4.92
CA ASN A 53 -1.38 18.38 -3.81
C ASN A 53 -2.38 17.29 -4.18
N GLU A 54 -2.36 16.81 -5.41
CA GLU A 54 -3.15 15.67 -5.85
C GLU A 54 -2.22 14.54 -6.27
N ILE A 55 -2.52 13.31 -5.86
CA ILE A 55 -1.76 12.12 -6.24
C ILE A 55 -2.71 10.98 -6.58
N LYS A 56 -2.44 10.32 -7.69
CA LYS A 56 -3.12 9.11 -8.16
C LYS A 56 -2.13 7.96 -8.19
N ILE A 57 -2.41 6.92 -7.41
CA ILE A 57 -1.58 5.71 -7.30
C ILE A 57 -2.36 4.51 -7.78
N LEU A 58 -1.72 3.68 -8.59
CA LEU A 58 -2.20 2.36 -8.98
C LEU A 58 -1.38 1.29 -8.27
N ASP A 59 -2.03 0.43 -7.48
CA ASP A 59 -1.41 -0.68 -6.75
C ASP A 59 -1.88 -2.00 -7.36
N ILE A 60 -1.02 -2.64 -8.16
CA ILE A 60 -1.32 -3.88 -8.91
C ILE A 60 -0.80 -5.08 -8.11
N CYS A 61 -1.67 -6.08 -7.94
CA CYS A 61 -1.46 -7.22 -7.02
C CYS A 61 -1.40 -6.73 -5.58
N PHE A 62 -2.46 -6.02 -5.19
CA PHE A 62 -2.60 -5.42 -3.87
C PHE A 62 -2.30 -6.39 -2.73
N GLY A 63 -2.73 -7.64 -2.82
CA GLY A 63 -2.54 -8.68 -1.82
C GLY A 63 -3.04 -8.23 -0.45
N ILE A 64 -2.13 -8.18 0.54
CA ILE A 64 -2.44 -7.64 1.89
C ILE A 64 -2.12 -6.15 2.03
N GLY A 65 -1.84 -5.46 0.93
CA GLY A 65 -1.86 -4.01 0.78
C GLY A 65 -0.65 -3.30 1.35
N TYR A 66 0.53 -3.92 1.47
CA TYR A 66 1.68 -3.26 2.09
C TYR A 66 2.16 -2.04 1.31
N ASN A 67 2.04 -2.00 -0.01
CA ASN A 67 2.48 -0.85 -0.81
C ASN A 67 1.57 0.36 -0.54
N THR A 68 0.25 0.20 -0.69
CA THR A 68 -0.76 1.19 -0.26
C THR A 68 -0.59 1.61 1.20
N LYS A 69 -0.46 0.65 2.14
CA LYS A 69 -0.30 0.96 3.57
C LYS A 69 0.97 1.75 3.85
N SER A 70 2.07 1.39 3.21
CA SER A 70 3.37 2.06 3.39
C SER A 70 3.31 3.49 2.87
N PHE A 71 2.66 3.71 1.72
CA PHE A 71 2.43 5.05 1.20
C PHE A 71 1.58 5.89 2.16
N LEU A 72 0.43 5.38 2.60
CA LEU A 72 -0.43 6.09 3.54
C LEU A 72 0.31 6.39 4.85
N ASN A 73 1.09 5.43 5.35
CA ASN A 73 1.88 5.63 6.56
C ASN A 73 2.92 6.74 6.39
N TYR A 74 3.68 6.71 5.30
CA TYR A 74 4.65 7.74 4.97
C TYR A 74 3.98 9.11 4.84
N PHE A 75 2.84 9.18 4.14
CA PHE A 75 2.08 10.42 3.99
C PHE A 75 1.68 11.01 5.35
N PHE A 76 1.14 10.20 6.26
CA PHE A 76 0.77 10.70 7.59
C PHE A 76 1.97 11.10 8.44
N GLU A 77 3.05 10.32 8.41
CA GLU A 77 4.23 10.59 9.23
C GLU A 77 5.03 11.79 8.76
N LYS A 78 5.18 11.98 7.44
CA LYS A 78 6.15 12.90 6.86
C LYS A 78 5.54 14.08 6.12
N ILE A 79 4.34 13.93 5.56
CA ILE A 79 3.70 14.99 4.79
C ILE A 79 2.67 15.72 5.66
N SER A 80 1.67 14.99 6.18
CA SER A 80 0.60 15.62 6.98
C SER A 80 1.08 16.17 8.33
N ASN A 81 2.13 15.61 8.94
CA ASN A 81 2.64 16.11 10.22
C ASN A 81 3.56 17.35 10.06
N LYS A 82 4.22 17.55 8.92
CA LYS A 82 5.00 18.78 8.65
C LYS A 82 4.11 20.03 8.62
N GLU A 83 2.85 19.88 8.22
CA GLU A 83 1.87 20.98 8.19
C GLU A 83 1.31 21.31 9.59
N ASN A 84 1.33 20.36 10.54
CA ASN A 84 0.81 20.57 11.89
C ASN A 84 1.80 21.22 12.86
N THR A 85 3.11 21.22 12.57
CA THR A 85 4.12 21.84 13.45
C THR A 85 4.05 23.37 13.49
N HIS A 86 3.37 24.01 12.53
CA HIS A 86 3.12 25.46 12.55
C HIS A 86 1.93 25.88 13.43
N ILE A 87 1.14 24.92 13.93
CA ILE A 87 -0.06 25.19 14.73
C ILE A 87 0.27 25.22 16.24
N GLU A 88 1.30 24.49 16.69
CA GLU A 88 1.68 24.44 18.11
C GLU A 88 2.18 25.78 18.68
N THR A 89 2.63 26.71 17.85
CA THR A 89 3.14 28.02 18.30
C THR A 89 2.05 29.07 18.57
N ILE A 90 0.79 28.79 18.24
CA ILE A 90 -0.30 29.79 18.33
C ILE A 90 -1.18 29.59 19.58
N TYR A 91 -1.12 28.43 20.26
CA TYR A 91 -2.07 28.10 21.34
C TYR A 91 -1.55 28.29 22.77
N THR A 92 -0.42 28.97 22.97
CA THR A 92 0.01 29.39 24.31
C THR A 92 -0.07 30.90 24.46
N ASN A 93 -1.30 31.42 24.52
CA ASN A 93 -1.58 32.63 25.30
C ASN A 93 -2.79 32.32 26.18
N ASN A 94 -2.49 31.74 27.34
CA ASN A 94 -3.41 31.63 28.45
C ASN A 94 -3.72 33.05 28.95
N ASN A 95 -4.96 33.50 28.82
CA ASN A 95 -5.51 34.47 29.76
C ASN A 95 -6.81 33.89 30.34
N SER A 96 -6.67 33.54 31.63
CA SER A 96 -7.65 33.52 32.70
C SER A 96 -9.09 33.95 32.37
N PHE A 97 -10.05 33.09 32.70
CA PHE A 97 -11.33 33.55 33.23
C PHE A 97 -11.72 32.72 34.44
N SER A 98 -11.65 33.38 35.59
CA SER A 98 -12.27 33.01 36.86
C SER A 98 -13.74 33.39 36.86
N ASN A 99 -14.50 32.59 37.62
CA ASN A 99 -15.84 32.83 38.19
C ASN A 99 -17.02 32.94 37.22
N LEU A 100 -18.05 32.11 37.47
CA LEU A 100 -19.43 32.55 37.63
C LEU A 100 -20.25 31.44 38.32
N GLN A 101 -21.13 31.90 39.20
CA GLN A 101 -21.91 31.20 40.22
C GLN A 101 -23.04 30.32 39.67
N GLU A 102 -23.48 29.41 40.56
CA GLU A 102 -24.69 28.60 40.50
C GLU A 102 -25.96 29.43 40.21
N ASN A 103 -26.91 28.81 39.50
CA ASN A 103 -28.33 28.88 39.87
C ASN A 103 -29.10 27.65 39.36
N HIS A 104 -29.92 27.11 40.26
CA HIS A 104 -30.88 26.04 40.05
C HIS A 104 -32.04 26.48 39.15
N ASP A 105 -32.51 25.61 38.25
CA ASP A 105 -33.93 25.23 38.20
C ASP A 105 -34.22 24.01 37.31
N LYS A 106 -35.22 23.23 37.74
CA LYS A 106 -35.69 21.98 37.12
C LYS A 106 -36.91 22.24 36.21
N ASN A 107 -36.97 21.44 35.15
CA ASN A 107 -38.13 20.90 34.42
C ASN A 107 -38.34 21.34 32.96
N THR A 108 -38.17 20.32 32.10
CA THR A 108 -38.89 20.02 30.84
C THR A 108 -38.93 21.06 29.72
N ILE A 109 -38.23 20.75 28.63
CA ILE A 109 -38.77 20.31 27.32
C ILE A 109 -37.53 20.09 26.43
N TYR A 110 -37.27 18.86 25.96
CA TYR A 110 -36.25 18.61 24.93
C TYR A 110 -36.75 19.14 23.58
N ASN A 111 -36.73 20.48 23.45
CA ASN A 111 -36.70 21.17 22.17
C ASN A 111 -35.25 21.56 21.91
N ASP A 112 -34.44 20.61 21.43
CA ASP A 112 -33.11 20.91 20.92
C ASP A 112 -33.24 21.61 19.55
N LYS A 113 -33.71 22.86 19.56
CA LYS A 113 -33.11 23.86 18.69
C LYS A 113 -31.76 24.17 19.31
N LEU A 114 -30.74 23.42 18.87
CA LEU A 114 -29.35 23.82 19.03
C LEU A 114 -29.25 25.27 18.54
N TYR A 115 -28.97 26.18 19.46
CA TYR A 115 -28.63 27.56 19.15
C TYR A 115 -27.44 27.53 18.18
N THR A 116 -27.74 27.73 16.90
CA THR A 116 -26.80 28.33 15.97
C THR A 116 -26.66 29.77 16.42
N ASN A 117 -25.59 30.10 17.15
CA ASN A 117 -25.14 31.48 17.21
C ASN A 117 -23.64 31.54 17.42
N ASN A 118 -23.01 32.10 16.39
CA ASN A 118 -21.93 33.06 16.52
C ASN A 118 -20.60 32.49 16.99
N VAL A 119 -20.06 31.52 16.25
CA VAL A 119 -18.68 31.74 15.80
C VAL A 119 -18.79 32.84 14.77
N SER A 120 -18.41 34.06 15.13
CA SER A 120 -18.16 35.12 14.16
C SER A 120 -17.35 34.51 13.01
N GLU A 121 -17.94 34.46 11.81
CA GLU A 121 -17.25 34.10 10.57
C GLU A 121 -15.99 34.97 10.36
N GLN A 122 -15.84 36.09 11.09
CA GLN A 122 -14.67 36.98 11.04
C GLN A 122 -13.48 36.64 11.94
N SER A 123 -13.53 35.66 12.84
CA SER A 123 -12.36 35.27 13.67
C SER A 123 -11.72 33.94 13.29
N CYS A 124 -12.37 33.16 12.41
CA CYS A 124 -11.77 31.99 11.76
C CYS A 124 -11.23 32.28 10.35
N GLU A 125 -11.48 33.46 9.78
CA GLU A 125 -10.92 33.83 8.47
C GLU A 125 -9.45 34.30 8.54
N ASN A 126 -8.97 34.73 9.71
CA ASN A 126 -7.62 35.32 9.82
C ASN A 126 -6.52 34.38 10.32
N SER A 127 -6.82 33.09 10.58
CA SER A 127 -5.81 32.06 10.89
C SER A 127 -5.77 30.90 9.90
N VAL A 128 -6.62 30.91 8.88
CA VAL A 128 -6.62 29.93 7.77
C VAL A 128 -5.87 30.51 6.57
N ARG A 129 -4.60 30.89 6.77
CA ARG A 129 -3.69 31.13 5.64
C ARG A 129 -2.98 29.82 5.31
N ASN A 130 -3.47 29.15 4.26
CA ASN A 130 -2.79 28.15 3.41
C ASN A 130 -2.42 26.77 4.00
N ASN A 131 -3.38 26.01 4.54
CA ASN A 131 -3.20 24.54 4.60
C ASN A 131 -3.65 23.93 3.26
N LYS A 132 -2.68 23.58 2.40
CA LYS A 132 -2.91 22.99 1.08
C LYS A 132 -3.56 21.61 1.25
N LYS A 133 -4.88 21.52 1.08
CA LYS A 133 -5.61 20.23 1.16
C LYS A 133 -5.05 19.24 0.14
N ASN A 134 -4.53 18.11 0.62
CA ASN A 134 -4.06 17.04 -0.25
C ASN A 134 -5.20 16.10 -0.65
N LYS A 135 -5.23 15.72 -1.92
CA LYS A 135 -6.15 14.75 -2.52
C LYS A 135 -5.37 13.50 -2.89
N ILE A 136 -5.75 12.38 -2.30
CA ILE A 136 -5.08 11.10 -2.47
C ILE A 136 -6.08 10.12 -3.07
N PHE A 137 -5.77 9.62 -4.25
CA PHE A 137 -6.56 8.62 -4.94
C PHE A 137 -5.70 7.37 -5.13
N ILE A 138 -6.14 6.24 -4.57
CA ILE A 138 -5.45 4.97 -4.72
C ILE A 138 -6.43 3.99 -5.38
N THR A 139 -6.07 3.46 -6.54
CA THR A 139 -6.75 2.31 -7.15
C THR A 139 -5.92 1.07 -6.87
N ALA A 140 -6.45 0.18 -6.04
CA ALA A 140 -5.84 -1.11 -5.74
C ALA A 140 -6.56 -2.21 -6.55
N ILE A 141 -5.79 -3.11 -7.17
CA ILE A 141 -6.34 -4.20 -7.99
C ILE A 141 -5.75 -5.52 -7.52
N ASP A 142 -6.62 -6.50 -7.31
CA ASP A 142 -6.23 -7.89 -7.03
C ASP A 142 -7.27 -8.86 -7.57
N THR A 143 -6.88 -10.10 -7.82
CA THR A 143 -7.82 -11.18 -8.15
C THR A 143 -8.35 -11.89 -6.90
N ASP A 144 -7.60 -11.86 -5.79
CA ASP A 144 -7.96 -12.51 -4.54
C ASP A 144 -8.74 -11.56 -3.62
N LYS A 145 -10.07 -11.70 -3.68
CA LYS A 145 -11.02 -10.98 -2.83
C LYS A 145 -10.69 -11.11 -1.35
N ASN A 146 -10.47 -12.34 -0.88
CA ASN A 146 -10.36 -12.65 0.53
C ASN A 146 -9.10 -12.01 1.09
N LEU A 147 -7.99 -12.14 0.36
CA LEU A 147 -6.73 -11.55 0.74
C LEU A 147 -6.80 -10.02 0.84
N ALA A 148 -7.39 -9.38 -0.16
CA ALA A 148 -7.54 -7.94 -0.20
C ALA A 148 -8.44 -7.43 0.94
N TYR A 149 -9.54 -8.12 1.25
CA TYR A 149 -10.45 -7.76 2.33
C TYR A 149 -9.85 -7.99 3.71
N LEU A 150 -8.93 -8.94 3.86
CA LEU A 150 -8.20 -9.19 5.10
C LEU A 150 -7.13 -8.13 5.40
N SER A 151 -6.74 -7.34 4.40
CA SER A 151 -5.66 -6.34 4.50
C SER A 151 -5.73 -5.50 5.79
N PRO A 152 -6.83 -4.85 6.18
CA PRO A 152 -6.86 -3.98 7.36
C PRO A 152 -6.63 -4.69 8.70
N PHE A 153 -6.75 -6.02 8.73
CA PHE A 153 -6.73 -6.80 9.97
C PHE A 153 -5.33 -7.28 10.34
N PHE A 154 -4.41 -7.41 9.39
CA PHE A 154 -3.07 -7.91 9.69
C PHE A 154 -2.28 -7.01 10.64
N ILE A 155 -1.68 -7.61 11.66
CA ILE A 155 -0.73 -6.96 12.55
C ILE A 155 0.57 -6.72 11.79
N SER A 156 1.20 -5.56 11.98
CA SER A 156 2.47 -5.23 11.34
C SER A 156 3.62 -4.97 12.33
N ASN A 157 3.37 -5.13 13.64
CA ASN A 157 4.23 -4.61 14.68
C ASN A 157 4.52 -5.62 15.81
N LYS A 158 4.61 -6.91 15.51
CA LYS A 158 4.82 -7.94 16.54
C LYS A 158 6.32 -8.21 16.75
N ILE A 159 6.78 -8.18 18.01
CA ILE A 159 8.19 -8.32 18.39
C ILE A 159 8.39 -9.69 19.07
N ASN A 160 9.60 -10.27 18.98
CA ASN A 160 10.03 -11.49 19.68
C ASN A 160 9.18 -12.73 19.36
N ILE A 161 8.99 -13.01 18.07
CA ILE A 161 8.25 -14.20 17.65
C ILE A 161 9.23 -15.35 17.49
N LYS A 162 9.00 -16.42 18.24
CA LYS A 162 9.55 -17.73 17.92
C LYS A 162 8.73 -18.28 16.75
N ASN A 163 9.29 -18.32 15.55
CA ASN A 163 8.68 -18.98 14.37
C ASN A 163 8.73 -20.51 14.54
N ASN A 164 8.23 -21.02 15.67
CA ASN A 164 8.61 -22.34 16.19
C ASN A 164 7.94 -23.52 15.50
N GLN A 165 7.02 -23.30 14.56
CA GLN A 165 6.58 -24.26 13.56
C GLN A 165 5.66 -23.52 12.59
N LEU A 166 6.05 -23.42 11.32
CA LEU A 166 5.16 -22.94 10.28
C LEU A 166 4.12 -24.04 10.01
N ASN A 167 2.90 -23.65 9.69
CA ASN A 167 1.83 -24.60 9.31
C ASN A 167 2.04 -25.21 7.91
N PHE A 168 3.19 -24.93 7.29
CA PHE A 168 3.60 -25.41 5.97
C PHE A 168 5.11 -25.72 5.99
N HIS A 169 5.53 -26.66 5.15
CA HIS A 169 6.95 -26.98 4.97
C HIS A 169 7.50 -26.24 3.75
N HIS A 170 8.40 -25.27 3.98
CA HIS A 170 9.11 -24.61 2.90
C HIS A 170 10.53 -24.22 3.35
N ASP A 171 11.50 -25.02 2.93
CA ASP A 171 12.89 -24.99 3.43
C ASP A 171 13.57 -23.63 3.28
N LYS A 172 13.29 -22.89 2.20
CA LYS A 172 13.87 -21.56 1.98
C LYS A 172 13.38 -20.57 3.04
N ILE A 173 12.12 -20.64 3.44
CA ILE A 173 11.55 -19.73 4.44
C ILE A 173 12.14 -20.05 5.81
N SER A 174 12.16 -21.32 6.20
CA SER A 174 12.76 -21.77 7.47
C SER A 174 14.22 -21.35 7.61
N LYS A 175 15.01 -21.39 6.53
CA LYS A 175 16.41 -20.91 6.52
C LYS A 175 16.54 -19.41 6.69
N LEU A 176 15.63 -18.62 6.12
CA LEU A 176 15.74 -17.16 6.08
C LEU A 176 15.11 -16.45 7.29
N LEU A 177 14.15 -17.09 7.97
CA LEU A 177 13.46 -16.56 9.16
C LEU A 177 14.31 -16.49 10.44
N ASN A 178 15.56 -16.96 10.38
CA ASN A 178 16.50 -16.93 11.52
C ASN A 178 17.53 -15.80 11.44
N LYS A 179 17.45 -14.94 10.42
CA LYS A 179 18.37 -13.78 10.30
C LYS A 179 17.91 -12.66 11.22
N LYS A 180 18.82 -12.15 12.07
CA LYS A 180 18.56 -10.93 12.85
C LYS A 180 18.36 -9.76 11.89
N THR A 181 17.24 -9.07 12.01
CA THR A 181 16.97 -7.80 11.31
C THR A 181 16.49 -6.77 12.31
N VAL A 182 16.78 -5.50 12.05
CA VAL A 182 16.29 -4.40 12.86
C VAL A 182 14.96 -3.95 12.29
N LYS A 183 13.94 -3.87 13.15
CA LYS A 183 12.66 -3.29 12.78
C LYS A 183 12.84 -1.80 12.50
N LYS A 184 12.59 -1.40 11.25
CA LYS A 184 12.87 -0.03 10.77
C LYS A 184 11.63 0.84 10.69
N TYR A 185 10.51 0.26 10.25
CA TYR A 185 9.25 0.96 10.06
C TYR A 185 8.20 0.45 11.04
N LYS A 186 7.28 1.34 11.41
CA LYS A 186 6.16 1.03 12.30
C LYS A 186 4.89 1.56 11.68
N LEU A 187 4.01 0.66 11.22
CA LEU A 187 2.73 1.10 10.67
C LEU A 187 1.88 1.76 11.76
N ASN A 188 1.39 2.96 11.48
CA ASN A 188 0.43 3.67 12.31
C ASN A 188 -0.94 3.01 12.19
N LYS A 189 -1.60 2.81 13.34
CA LYS A 189 -2.94 2.20 13.42
C LYS A 189 -3.97 2.93 12.56
N ILE A 190 -3.82 4.24 12.37
CA ILE A 190 -4.74 5.03 11.54
C ILE A 190 -4.83 4.53 10.10
N VAL A 191 -3.76 3.97 9.55
CA VAL A 191 -3.71 3.46 8.18
C VAL A 191 -4.73 2.32 8.00
N ASN A 192 -4.71 1.33 8.89
CA ASN A 192 -5.65 0.21 8.84
C ASN A 192 -7.09 0.67 9.11
N ILE A 193 -7.30 1.67 9.97
CA ILE A 193 -8.64 2.26 10.20
C ILE A 193 -9.19 2.89 8.93
N ILE A 194 -8.37 3.68 8.23
CA ILE A 194 -8.76 4.33 6.96
C ILE A 194 -9.05 3.27 5.91
N LEU A 195 -8.15 2.30 5.76
CA LEU A 195 -8.29 1.25 4.77
C LEU A 195 -9.58 0.45 4.99
N LEU A 196 -9.86 0.03 6.23
CA LEU A 196 -11.12 -0.64 6.57
C LEU A 196 -12.34 0.22 6.21
N LYS A 197 -12.32 1.49 6.61
CA LYS A 197 -13.42 2.42 6.32
C LYS A 197 -13.65 2.56 4.82
N LYS A 198 -12.59 2.70 4.02
CA LYS A 198 -12.68 2.87 2.57
C LYS A 198 -13.12 1.61 1.85
N ILE A 199 -12.67 0.44 2.30
CA ILE A 199 -13.17 -0.83 1.76
C ILE A 199 -14.68 -0.96 2.02
N ILE A 200 -15.15 -0.69 3.24
CA ILE A 200 -16.59 -0.72 3.56
C ILE A 200 -17.40 0.32 2.76
N GLU A 201 -16.85 1.52 2.55
CA GLU A 201 -17.49 2.58 1.75
C GLU A 201 -17.64 2.18 0.28
N ASN A 202 -16.67 1.45 -0.28
CA ASN A 202 -16.74 0.97 -1.66
C ASN A 202 -17.64 -0.25 -1.83
N ASP A 203 -17.58 -1.20 -0.88
CA ASP A 203 -18.34 -2.43 -0.90
C ASP A 203 -18.83 -2.77 0.51
N ASN A 204 -20.07 -2.41 0.79
CA ASN A 204 -20.71 -2.68 2.07
C ASN A 204 -21.03 -4.19 2.27
N SER A 205 -20.98 -5.01 1.21
CA SER A 205 -21.25 -6.45 1.32
C SER A 205 -20.21 -7.17 2.18
N ILE A 206 -19.01 -6.60 2.30
CA ILE A 206 -17.93 -7.10 3.17
C ILE A 206 -18.41 -7.34 4.61
N LEU A 207 -19.33 -6.53 5.13
CA LEU A 207 -19.84 -6.66 6.49
C LEU A 207 -20.54 -8.01 6.74
N ASN A 208 -21.11 -8.60 5.67
CA ASN A 208 -21.86 -9.84 5.71
C ASN A 208 -21.14 -11.00 4.99
N ASP A 209 -19.89 -10.80 4.57
CA ASP A 209 -19.13 -11.83 3.84
C ASP A 209 -18.83 -13.02 4.78
N LYS A 210 -19.38 -14.19 4.43
CA LYS A 210 -19.28 -15.39 5.28
C LYS A 210 -17.85 -15.89 5.39
N GLU A 211 -17.12 -15.93 4.28
CA GLU A 211 -15.77 -16.48 4.21
C GLU A 211 -14.78 -15.61 4.97
N LEU A 212 -14.88 -14.28 4.82
CA LEU A 212 -14.12 -13.32 5.63
C LEU A 212 -14.39 -13.52 7.12
N ASN A 213 -15.66 -13.64 7.52
CA ASN A 213 -16.03 -13.83 8.93
C ASN A 213 -15.52 -15.16 9.48
N GLU A 214 -15.54 -16.24 8.69
CA GLU A 214 -14.96 -17.53 9.08
C GLU A 214 -13.45 -17.41 9.34
N ILE A 215 -12.71 -16.75 8.45
CA ILE A 215 -11.27 -16.53 8.61
C ILE A 215 -10.97 -15.67 9.83
N LEU A 216 -11.67 -14.54 10.00
CA LEU A 216 -11.43 -13.59 11.10
C LEU A 216 -11.77 -14.18 12.48
N ASN A 217 -12.67 -15.16 12.56
CA ASN A 217 -13.02 -15.85 13.81
C ASN A 217 -12.25 -17.17 14.01
N ASN A 218 -11.42 -17.59 13.06
CA ASN A 218 -10.66 -18.83 13.19
C ASN A 218 -9.46 -18.64 14.14
N ASN A 219 -9.43 -19.43 15.21
CA ASN A 219 -8.35 -19.42 16.20
C ASN A 219 -6.96 -19.68 15.61
N LYS A 220 -6.87 -20.40 14.49
CA LYS A 220 -5.63 -20.63 13.74
C LYS A 220 -4.97 -19.32 13.29
N TYR A 221 -5.76 -18.33 12.89
CA TYR A 221 -5.27 -17.06 12.33
C TYR A 221 -5.26 -15.90 13.32
N ALA A 222 -5.94 -16.05 14.47
CA ALA A 222 -6.02 -15.04 15.51
C ALA A 222 -4.68 -14.38 15.91
N PRO A 223 -3.53 -15.09 15.95
CA PRO A 223 -2.24 -14.47 16.28
C PRO A 223 -1.77 -13.39 15.30
N PHE A 224 -2.28 -13.39 14.05
CA PHE A 224 -1.88 -12.53 12.95
C PHE A 224 -2.81 -11.32 12.77
N PHE A 225 -3.95 -11.27 13.46
CA PHE A 225 -4.95 -10.21 13.34
C PHE A 225 -4.99 -9.26 14.53
N ASP A 226 -5.16 -7.97 14.25
CA ASP A 226 -5.22 -6.90 15.23
C ASP A 226 -6.61 -6.89 15.91
N LYS A 227 -6.61 -7.14 17.22
CA LYS A 227 -7.84 -7.21 18.03
C LYS A 227 -8.66 -5.91 18.01
N TYR A 228 -8.01 -4.76 17.91
CA TYR A 228 -8.72 -3.49 17.80
C TYR A 228 -9.45 -3.39 16.46
N MET A 229 -8.80 -3.78 15.36
CA MET A 229 -9.42 -3.81 14.04
C MET A 229 -10.59 -4.81 13.96
N LEU A 230 -10.46 -5.99 14.56
CA LEU A 230 -11.56 -6.96 14.66
C LEU A 230 -12.77 -6.38 15.41
N ASN A 231 -12.55 -5.69 16.54
CA ASN A 231 -13.63 -5.07 17.30
C ASN A 231 -14.27 -3.90 16.54
N LEU A 232 -13.47 -3.11 15.81
CA LEU A 232 -13.96 -2.04 14.97
C LEU A 232 -14.84 -2.57 13.83
N PHE A 233 -14.44 -3.67 13.20
CA PHE A 233 -15.26 -4.33 12.18
C PHE A 233 -16.56 -4.88 12.75
N LYS A 234 -16.53 -5.55 13.91
CA LYS A 234 -17.74 -5.98 14.63
C LYS A 234 -18.67 -4.80 14.99
N PHE A 235 -18.09 -3.63 15.27
CA PHE A 235 -18.88 -2.41 15.46
C PHE A 235 -19.58 -1.97 14.16
N TYR A 236 -18.89 -1.99 13.01
CA TYR A 236 -19.50 -1.68 11.71
C TYR A 236 -20.59 -2.70 11.32
N GLN A 237 -20.37 -4.00 11.54
CA GLN A 237 -21.40 -5.03 11.33
C GLN A 237 -22.65 -4.77 12.17
N LYS A 238 -22.47 -4.18 13.36
CA LYS A 238 -23.55 -3.83 14.29
C LYS A 238 -24.09 -2.41 14.11
N ARG A 239 -23.65 -1.69 13.08
CA ARG A 239 -24.10 -0.34 12.80
C ARG A 239 -25.48 -0.42 12.13
N GLY A 240 -26.52 -0.35 12.95
CA GLY A 240 -27.92 -0.57 12.55
C GLY A 240 -28.79 -1.22 13.63
N TYR A 241 -28.17 -1.77 14.69
CA TYR A 241 -28.92 -2.27 15.84
C TYR A 241 -29.52 -1.09 16.63
N LYS A 242 -30.80 -1.19 17.02
CA LYS A 242 -31.42 -0.23 17.95
C LYS A 242 -30.72 -0.34 19.30
N TYR A 243 -29.85 0.63 19.60
CA TYR A 243 -29.28 0.80 20.93
C TYR A 243 -30.38 1.14 21.92
N THR A 244 -30.24 0.65 23.16
CA THR A 244 -31.04 1.15 24.29
C THR A 244 -30.72 2.64 24.50
N ASP A 245 -31.66 3.39 25.07
CA ASP A 245 -31.50 4.84 25.24
C ASP A 245 -30.29 5.19 26.12
N LEU A 246 -30.02 4.40 27.17
CA LEU A 246 -28.80 4.54 27.99
C LEU A 246 -27.51 4.37 27.16
N ARG A 247 -27.52 3.42 26.21
CA ARG A 247 -26.36 3.17 25.37
C ARG A 247 -26.19 4.25 24.30
N ARG A 248 -27.29 4.81 23.78
CA ARG A 248 -27.26 6.00 22.91
C ARG A 248 -26.68 7.21 23.64
N LEU A 249 -27.15 7.49 24.85
CA LEU A 249 -26.66 8.58 25.67
C LEU A 249 -25.17 8.41 25.99
N ASN A 250 -24.74 7.20 26.38
CA ASN A 250 -23.32 6.92 26.61
C ASN A 250 -22.45 7.13 25.37
N VAL A 251 -22.90 6.71 24.18
CA VAL A 251 -22.18 6.94 22.93
C VAL A 251 -22.12 8.44 22.60
N PHE A 252 -23.22 9.16 22.79
CA PHE A 252 -23.28 10.61 22.61
C PHE A 252 -22.29 11.35 23.52
N LEU A 253 -22.31 11.06 24.83
CA LEU A 253 -21.40 11.64 25.81
C LEU A 253 -19.94 11.26 25.55
N HIS A 254 -19.68 10.00 25.18
CA HIS A 254 -18.36 9.54 24.77
C HIS A 254 -17.84 10.35 23.58
N ASN A 255 -18.65 10.54 22.54
CA ASN A 255 -18.27 11.32 21.37
C ASN A 255 -18.00 12.79 21.71
N ILE A 256 -18.76 13.40 22.63
CA ILE A 256 -18.51 14.76 23.13
C ILE A 256 -17.19 14.82 23.90
N TYR A 257 -16.95 13.89 24.83
CA TYR A 257 -15.73 13.83 25.62
C TYR A 257 -14.49 13.74 24.71
N TYR A 258 -14.48 12.78 23.78
CA TYR A 258 -13.33 12.58 22.90
C TYR A 258 -13.11 13.76 21.94
N ARG A 259 -14.18 14.36 21.39
CA ARG A 259 -14.09 15.57 20.56
C ARG A 259 -13.42 16.73 21.28
N ASN A 260 -13.67 16.89 22.58
CA ASN A 260 -13.30 18.10 23.30
C ASN A 260 -12.06 17.94 24.18
N ILE A 261 -11.76 16.74 24.68
CA ILE A 261 -10.73 16.53 25.71
C ILE A 261 -9.51 15.76 25.16
N SER A 262 -9.70 14.81 24.24
CA SER A 262 -8.58 14.00 23.75
C SER A 262 -7.76 14.73 22.68
N LYS A 263 -6.52 15.10 23.03
CA LYS A 263 -5.56 15.69 22.08
C LYS A 263 -5.26 14.75 20.90
N SER A 264 -5.04 13.46 21.17
CA SER A 264 -4.78 12.46 20.12
C SER A 264 -5.96 12.26 19.17
N TYR A 265 -7.19 12.32 19.70
CA TYR A 265 -8.40 12.27 18.87
C TYR A 265 -8.51 13.52 18.00
N LYS A 266 -8.28 14.72 18.54
CA LYS A 266 -8.30 15.97 17.76
C LYS A 266 -7.28 15.95 16.62
N THR A 267 -6.05 15.50 16.86
CA THR A 267 -5.02 15.37 15.80
C THR A 267 -5.45 14.39 14.71
N ALA A 268 -5.89 13.18 15.07
CA ALA A 268 -6.35 12.18 14.10
C ALA A 268 -7.59 12.64 13.31
N LEU A 269 -8.53 13.31 13.97
CA LEU A 269 -9.73 13.85 13.34
C LEU A 269 -9.40 15.01 12.39
N ASN A 270 -8.45 15.88 12.77
CA ASN A 270 -7.98 16.97 11.93
C ASN A 270 -7.27 16.41 10.68
N THR A 271 -6.35 15.44 10.82
CA THR A 271 -5.68 14.80 9.69
C THR A 271 -6.67 14.16 8.70
N LEU A 272 -7.73 13.51 9.19
CA LEU A 272 -8.80 12.92 8.37
C LEU A 272 -9.75 13.96 7.76
N ARG A 273 -9.92 15.12 8.39
CA ARG A 273 -10.76 16.22 7.89
C ARG A 273 -10.04 17.11 6.88
N ILE A 274 -8.73 17.25 7.01
CA ILE A 274 -7.91 18.12 6.18
C ILE A 274 -7.63 17.48 4.82
N ASN A 275 -7.45 16.16 4.74
CA ASN A 275 -7.08 15.47 3.50
C ASN A 275 -8.24 14.65 2.92
N GLU A 276 -8.35 14.64 1.59
CA GLU A 276 -9.35 13.86 0.87
C GLU A 276 -8.72 12.57 0.36
N ILE A 277 -8.99 11.48 1.07
CA ILE A 277 -8.41 10.17 0.75
C ILE A 277 -9.50 9.28 0.17
N SER A 278 -9.24 8.75 -1.02
CA SER A 278 -10.03 7.75 -1.71
C SER A 278 -9.14 6.53 -1.96
N VAL A 279 -9.60 5.36 -1.54
CA VAL A 279 -8.96 4.08 -1.85
C VAL A 279 -10.04 3.24 -2.49
N LYS A 280 -9.91 2.88 -3.76
CA LYS A 280 -10.82 2.02 -4.52
C LYS A 280 -10.18 0.65 -4.72
N LEU A 281 -10.81 -0.38 -4.20
CA LEU A 281 -10.38 -1.76 -4.39
C LEU A 281 -11.19 -2.40 -5.52
N LYS A 282 -10.51 -2.89 -6.56
CA LYS A 282 -11.11 -3.61 -7.69
C LYS A 282 -10.70 -5.08 -7.62
N ILE A 283 -11.66 -5.98 -7.45
CA ILE A 283 -11.42 -7.44 -7.43
C ILE A 283 -11.60 -8.01 -8.84
N GLN A 284 -10.51 -8.07 -9.61
CA GLN A 284 -10.50 -8.54 -11.01
C GLN A 284 -9.07 -8.64 -11.55
N ASP A 285 -8.92 -9.27 -12.72
CA ASP A 285 -7.67 -9.28 -13.49
C ASP A 285 -7.26 -7.84 -13.84
N ALA A 286 -6.01 -7.46 -13.53
CA ALA A 286 -5.47 -6.13 -13.78
C ALA A 286 -5.44 -5.75 -15.27
N ARG A 287 -5.27 -6.71 -16.18
CA ARG A 287 -5.32 -6.47 -17.63
C ARG A 287 -6.69 -5.94 -18.03
N LYS A 288 -7.76 -6.64 -17.61
CA LYS A 288 -9.15 -6.24 -17.87
C LYS A 288 -9.50 -4.94 -17.15
N ALA A 289 -9.05 -4.81 -15.91
CA ALA A 289 -9.33 -3.64 -15.08
C ALA A 289 -8.86 -2.32 -15.66
N LEU A 290 -7.76 -2.36 -16.43
CA LEU A 290 -7.11 -1.20 -17.01
C LEU A 290 -7.62 -0.90 -18.42
N ILE A 291 -8.04 -1.91 -19.19
CA ILE A 291 -8.71 -1.69 -20.49
C ILE A 291 -9.92 -0.76 -20.35
N ASP A 292 -10.72 -0.95 -19.30
CA ASP A 292 -11.91 -0.13 -19.01
C ASP A 292 -11.61 1.12 -18.17
N ASP A 293 -10.35 1.34 -17.79
CA ASP A 293 -9.95 2.48 -16.97
C ASP A 293 -9.56 3.66 -17.87
N SER A 294 -10.00 4.86 -17.54
CA SER A 294 -9.64 6.08 -18.27
C SER A 294 -8.70 6.98 -17.46
N ASN A 295 -8.18 6.49 -16.33
CA ASN A 295 -7.38 7.28 -15.42
C ASN A 295 -5.89 7.23 -15.80
N THR A 296 -5.21 8.34 -15.57
CA THR A 296 -3.76 8.41 -15.53
C THR A 296 -3.27 8.43 -14.08
N TYR A 297 -2.12 7.81 -13.84
CA TYR A 297 -1.53 7.64 -12.52
C TYR A 297 -0.15 8.28 -12.43
N ASN A 298 0.13 8.91 -11.30
CA ASN A 298 1.45 9.47 -11.01
C ASN A 298 2.43 8.37 -10.58
N TYR A 299 1.92 7.35 -9.89
CA TYR A 299 2.74 6.23 -9.44
C TYR A 299 2.02 4.91 -9.68
N ILE A 300 2.75 3.92 -10.17
CA ILE A 300 2.28 2.54 -10.32
C ILE A 300 3.20 1.64 -9.49
N PHE A 301 2.63 0.97 -8.50
CA PHE A 301 3.28 -0.10 -7.75
C PHE A 301 2.95 -1.42 -8.43
N LEU A 302 3.94 -2.01 -9.11
CA LEU A 302 3.80 -3.30 -9.78
C LEU A 302 4.46 -4.39 -8.94
N ASP A 303 3.64 -5.11 -8.18
CA ASP A 303 4.07 -6.10 -7.18
C ASP A 303 3.41 -7.47 -7.39
N ALA A 304 3.42 -7.94 -8.64
CA ALA A 304 2.91 -9.26 -8.99
C ALA A 304 3.85 -10.39 -8.54
N PHE A 305 3.37 -11.63 -8.53
CA PHE A 305 4.24 -12.81 -8.43
C PHE A 305 5.34 -12.79 -9.50
N THR A 306 6.40 -13.57 -9.29
CA THR A 306 7.59 -13.56 -10.16
C THR A 306 7.23 -13.73 -11.64
N PRO A 307 8.03 -13.17 -12.58
CA PRO A 307 7.69 -13.21 -14.00
C PRO A 307 7.43 -14.61 -14.57
N SER A 308 8.09 -15.64 -14.02
CA SER A 308 7.87 -17.04 -14.41
C SER A 308 6.56 -17.64 -13.89
N LYS A 309 5.93 -17.03 -12.87
CA LYS A 309 4.70 -17.51 -12.23
C LYS A 309 3.46 -16.74 -12.71
N CYS A 310 3.59 -15.45 -12.99
CA CYS A 310 2.49 -14.59 -13.43
C CYS A 310 2.86 -13.76 -14.67
N PRO A 311 3.38 -14.37 -15.74
CA PRO A 311 3.93 -13.66 -16.91
C PRO A 311 2.94 -12.69 -17.58
N CYS A 312 1.63 -12.90 -17.41
CA CYS A 312 0.61 -12.01 -17.96
C CYS A 312 0.70 -10.56 -17.45
N LEU A 313 1.22 -10.34 -16.24
CA LEU A 313 1.46 -9.00 -15.67
C LEU A 313 2.89 -8.48 -15.94
N TRP A 314 3.63 -9.18 -16.81
CA TRP A 314 5.01 -8.88 -17.16
C TRP A 314 5.27 -8.95 -18.67
N SER A 315 4.20 -8.99 -19.49
CA SER A 315 4.28 -8.99 -20.94
C SER A 315 4.56 -7.59 -21.49
N LEU A 316 5.11 -7.53 -22.71
CA LEU A 316 5.31 -6.25 -23.40
C LEU A 316 3.98 -5.48 -23.53
N GLU A 317 2.91 -6.19 -23.90
CA GLU A 317 1.62 -5.60 -24.17
C GLU A 317 0.98 -5.05 -22.90
N PHE A 318 1.17 -5.71 -21.76
CA PHE A 318 0.75 -5.16 -20.48
C PHE A 318 1.56 -3.90 -20.13
N PHE A 319 2.86 -3.86 -20.40
CA PHE A 319 3.66 -2.65 -20.18
C PHE A 319 3.28 -1.50 -21.11
N LYS A 320 2.88 -1.78 -22.36
CA LYS A 320 2.30 -0.76 -23.25
C LYS A 320 0.98 -0.23 -22.71
N LEU A 321 0.15 -1.09 -22.13
CA LEU A 321 -1.06 -0.65 -21.43
C LEU A 321 -0.70 0.27 -20.25
N LEU A 322 0.24 -0.14 -19.38
CA LEU A 322 0.73 0.71 -18.29
C LEU A 322 1.34 2.02 -18.77
N TYR A 323 2.01 2.04 -19.92
CA TYR A 323 2.54 3.25 -20.53
C TYR A 323 1.42 4.25 -20.78
N ASN A 324 0.29 3.82 -21.33
CA ASN A 324 -0.85 4.71 -21.58
C ASN A 324 -1.49 5.25 -20.30
N HIS A 325 -1.42 4.49 -19.20
CA HIS A 325 -1.93 4.87 -17.89
C HIS A 325 -0.96 5.68 -17.02
N LEU A 326 0.30 5.84 -17.43
CA LEU A 326 1.29 6.58 -16.65
C LEU A 326 1.31 8.05 -17.05
N ASP A 327 1.31 8.94 -16.06
CA ASP A 327 1.55 10.37 -16.27
C ASP A 327 2.95 10.62 -16.88
N SER A 328 3.17 11.77 -17.54
CA SER A 328 4.45 12.09 -18.19
C SER A 328 5.62 12.14 -17.21
N ASP A 329 5.37 12.61 -15.98
CA ASP A 329 6.36 12.59 -14.89
C ASP A 329 6.06 11.48 -13.86
N GLY A 330 5.27 10.49 -14.27
CA GLY A 330 4.94 9.33 -13.45
C GLY A 330 6.06 8.30 -13.38
N MET A 331 5.97 7.42 -12.39
CA MET A 331 6.92 6.33 -12.17
C MET A 331 6.23 4.99 -11.94
N ILE A 332 6.75 3.95 -12.58
CA ILE A 332 6.46 2.54 -12.23
C ILE A 332 7.64 2.02 -11.41
N MET A 333 7.35 1.38 -10.29
CA MET A 333 8.36 0.70 -9.47
C MET A 333 8.00 -0.77 -9.33
N THR A 334 9.02 -1.62 -9.34
CA THR A 334 8.86 -3.06 -9.13
C THR A 334 10.12 -3.68 -8.54
N TYR A 335 9.97 -4.78 -7.79
CA TYR A 335 11.10 -5.52 -7.24
C TYR A 335 11.92 -6.26 -8.30
N SER A 336 11.37 -6.51 -9.49
CA SER A 336 12.04 -7.32 -10.50
C SER A 336 13.31 -6.64 -11.02
N ASN A 337 14.39 -7.43 -11.11
CA ASN A 337 15.69 -7.04 -11.68
C ASN A 337 16.00 -7.82 -12.97
N SER A 338 15.07 -8.62 -13.47
CA SER A 338 15.36 -9.52 -14.58
C SER A 338 15.55 -8.76 -15.90
N ALA A 339 16.44 -9.28 -16.74
CA ALA A 339 16.81 -8.65 -18.00
C ALA A 339 15.62 -8.59 -18.96
N ASN A 340 14.80 -9.64 -19.03
CA ASN A 340 13.59 -9.66 -19.84
C ASN A 340 12.61 -8.54 -19.48
N ILE A 341 12.39 -8.27 -18.19
CA ILE A 341 11.45 -7.24 -17.75
C ILE A 341 11.97 -5.85 -18.04
N ARG A 342 13.26 -5.60 -17.80
CA ARG A 342 13.87 -4.31 -18.17
C ARG A 342 13.84 -4.09 -19.68
N ASN A 343 14.06 -5.15 -20.47
CA ASN A 343 14.00 -5.07 -21.92
C ASN A 343 12.56 -4.80 -22.41
N ALA A 344 11.56 -5.48 -21.84
CA ALA A 344 10.16 -5.22 -22.14
C ALA A 344 9.73 -3.80 -21.81
N PHE A 345 10.18 -3.22 -20.69
CA PHE A 345 9.92 -1.81 -20.39
C PHE A 345 10.54 -0.88 -21.44
N ILE A 346 11.78 -1.13 -21.87
CA ILE A 346 12.42 -0.34 -22.93
C ILE A 346 11.62 -0.43 -24.24
N GLU A 347 11.24 -1.64 -24.64
CA GLU A 347 10.45 -1.88 -25.86
C GLU A 347 9.02 -1.32 -25.76
N ALA A 348 8.47 -1.16 -24.56
CA ALA A 348 7.19 -0.48 -24.33
C ALA A 348 7.32 1.07 -24.40
N GLY A 349 8.54 1.60 -24.52
CA GLY A 349 8.82 3.03 -24.66
C GLY A 349 9.26 3.74 -23.39
N PHE A 350 9.54 3.01 -22.30
CA PHE A 350 10.02 3.60 -21.05
C PHE A 350 11.53 3.80 -21.03
N TYR A 351 11.97 4.81 -20.28
CA TYR A 351 13.33 4.84 -19.74
C TYR A 351 13.39 4.02 -18.46
N VAL A 352 14.45 3.22 -18.31
CA VAL A 352 14.58 2.24 -17.23
C VAL A 352 15.81 2.54 -16.37
N GLY A 353 15.63 2.47 -15.06
CA GLY A 353 16.70 2.60 -14.07
C GLY A 353 16.58 1.58 -12.94
N LYS A 354 17.48 1.68 -11.97
CA LYS A 354 17.58 0.73 -10.86
C LYS A 354 17.15 1.37 -9.54
N ILE A 355 16.52 0.57 -8.70
CA ILE A 355 16.26 0.90 -7.30
C ILE A 355 17.48 0.51 -6.48
N TYR A 356 18.18 1.51 -5.94
CA TYR A 356 19.31 1.29 -5.06
C TYR A 356 18.86 1.24 -3.59
N ASN A 357 19.20 0.15 -2.91
CA ASN A 357 19.00 0.01 -1.48
C ASN A 357 20.31 0.34 -0.75
N LYS A 358 20.30 1.46 -0.02
CA LYS A 358 21.45 1.96 0.74
C LYS A 358 21.88 1.06 1.90
N GLU A 359 20.94 0.32 2.50
CA GLU A 359 21.21 -0.52 3.68
C GLU A 359 22.02 -1.76 3.32
N PHE A 360 21.72 -2.35 2.16
CA PHE A 360 22.41 -3.54 1.67
C PHE A 360 23.49 -3.25 0.64
N ASP A 361 23.72 -1.97 0.32
CA ASP A 361 24.63 -1.54 -0.74
C ASP A 361 24.42 -2.33 -2.04
N LYS A 362 23.15 -2.45 -2.47
CA LYS A 362 22.79 -3.27 -3.63
C LYS A 362 21.59 -2.72 -4.38
N TYR A 363 21.51 -3.04 -5.67
CA TYR A 363 20.33 -2.78 -6.48
C TYR A 363 19.28 -3.86 -6.23
N THR A 364 18.04 -3.45 -6.01
CA THR A 364 17.00 -4.36 -5.55
C THR A 364 15.71 -4.30 -6.36
N GLY A 365 15.64 -3.46 -7.38
CA GLY A 365 14.47 -3.43 -8.26
C GLY A 365 14.68 -2.51 -9.45
N THR A 366 13.60 -2.25 -10.16
CA THR A 366 13.57 -1.48 -11.40
C THR A 366 12.58 -0.32 -11.26
N ILE A 367 12.96 0.83 -11.83
CA ILE A 367 12.07 1.98 -12.05
C ILE A 367 11.90 2.16 -13.56
N ALA A 368 10.67 2.34 -14.02
CA ALA A 368 10.36 2.70 -15.40
C ALA A 368 9.59 4.04 -15.44
N VAL A 369 10.02 4.95 -16.31
CA VAL A 369 9.50 6.33 -16.41
C VAL A 369 9.39 6.76 -17.86
N LYS A 370 8.53 7.74 -18.14
CA LYS A 370 8.46 8.39 -19.47
C LYS A 370 9.50 9.50 -19.63
N ASN A 371 9.84 10.18 -18.54
CA ASN A 371 10.83 11.26 -18.51
C ASN A 371 12.16 10.77 -17.93
N ASN A 372 13.20 10.66 -18.77
CA ASN A 372 14.51 10.14 -18.37
C ASN A 372 15.17 10.90 -17.21
N LYS A 373 14.83 12.19 -16.99
CA LYS A 373 15.36 13.01 -15.88
C LYS A 373 15.01 12.47 -14.50
N LEU A 374 14.00 11.60 -14.42
CA LEU A 374 13.56 10.96 -13.19
C LEU A 374 14.43 9.75 -12.80
N ILE A 375 15.29 9.25 -13.69
CA ILE A 375 16.18 8.13 -13.40
C ILE A 375 17.39 8.61 -12.58
N LYS A 376 17.49 8.13 -11.34
CA LYS A 376 18.63 8.41 -10.44
C LYS A 376 19.81 7.45 -10.62
N HIS A 377 19.53 6.21 -11.03
CA HIS A 377 20.53 5.17 -11.20
C HIS A 377 20.30 4.45 -12.53
N GLU A 378 21.16 4.72 -13.51
CA GLU A 378 21.05 4.16 -14.85
C GLU A 378 21.44 2.68 -14.91
N LEU A 379 20.96 2.00 -15.95
CA LEU A 379 21.42 0.66 -16.30
C LEU A 379 22.90 0.69 -16.67
N SER A 380 23.67 -0.25 -16.14
CA SER A 380 25.09 -0.39 -16.47
C SER A 380 25.28 -1.06 -17.83
N GLU A 381 26.49 -0.99 -18.40
CA GLU A 381 26.84 -1.76 -19.61
C GLU A 381 26.57 -3.25 -19.45
N TYR A 382 26.77 -3.80 -18.25
CA TYR A 382 26.42 -5.17 -17.93
C TYR A 382 24.92 -5.43 -18.07
N ASP A 383 24.09 -4.54 -17.51
CA ASP A 383 22.63 -4.66 -17.57
C ASP A 383 22.16 -4.60 -19.03
N LEU A 384 22.67 -3.62 -19.79
CA LEU A 384 22.38 -3.43 -21.22
C LEU A 384 22.83 -4.62 -22.07
N GLY A 385 24.02 -5.15 -21.81
CA GLY A 385 24.53 -6.33 -22.50
C GLY A 385 23.74 -7.59 -22.17
N LEU A 386 23.31 -7.76 -20.92
CA LEU A 386 22.50 -8.92 -20.51
C LEU A 386 21.13 -8.95 -21.20
N MET A 387 20.51 -7.78 -21.42
CA MET A 387 19.26 -7.66 -22.18
C MET A 387 19.41 -8.03 -23.66
N LYS A 388 20.61 -7.96 -24.22
CA LYS A 388 20.89 -8.40 -25.60
C LYS A 388 21.17 -9.91 -25.73
N THR A 389 20.99 -10.67 -24.64
CA THR A 389 21.13 -12.13 -24.62
C THR A 389 19.76 -12.81 -24.62
N LYS A 390 19.73 -14.15 -24.66
CA LYS A 390 18.49 -14.92 -24.45
C LYS A 390 17.73 -14.54 -23.16
N ALA A 391 18.42 -14.04 -22.12
CA ALA A 391 17.77 -13.60 -20.88
C ALA A 391 16.97 -12.29 -21.02
N GLY A 392 17.16 -11.53 -22.10
CA GLY A 392 16.39 -10.33 -22.39
C GLY A 392 15.17 -10.56 -23.28
N ILE A 393 14.96 -11.77 -23.79
CA ILE A 393 13.72 -12.14 -24.48
C ILE A 393 12.59 -12.05 -23.45
N PHE A 394 11.49 -11.38 -23.79
CA PHE A 394 10.42 -11.07 -22.86
C PHE A 394 9.12 -11.79 -23.22
N TYR A 395 8.13 -11.69 -22.32
CA TYR A 395 6.83 -12.32 -22.50
C TYR A 395 5.94 -11.52 -23.44
N ARG A 396 5.04 -12.22 -24.13
CA ARG A 396 4.06 -11.67 -25.07
C ARG A 396 2.65 -12.10 -24.68
N ASP A 397 1.72 -11.15 -24.71
CA ASP A 397 0.29 -11.37 -24.47
C ASP A 397 -0.53 -10.41 -25.36
N GLU A 398 -0.55 -10.70 -26.67
CA GLU A 398 -1.05 -9.79 -27.72
C GLU A 398 -2.45 -9.23 -27.45
N ASN A 399 -3.35 -10.06 -26.92
CA ASN A 399 -4.74 -9.71 -26.66
C ASN A 399 -5.04 -9.46 -25.17
N LEU A 400 -4.02 -9.44 -24.31
CA LEU A 400 -4.15 -9.23 -22.87
C LEU A 400 -5.12 -10.23 -22.20
N SER A 401 -5.15 -11.46 -22.71
CA SER A 401 -6.16 -12.46 -22.37
C SER A 401 -5.63 -13.89 -22.27
N LEU A 402 -4.37 -14.12 -22.65
CA LEU A 402 -3.78 -15.46 -22.56
C LEU A 402 -3.66 -15.91 -21.10
N ASP A 403 -3.71 -17.21 -20.87
CA ASP A 403 -3.33 -17.79 -19.60
C ASP A 403 -1.80 -17.78 -19.44
N ASN A 404 -1.32 -18.02 -18.22
CA ASN A 404 0.12 -17.94 -17.93
C ASN A 404 0.89 -19.05 -18.65
N GLU A 405 0.29 -20.23 -18.76
CA GLU A 405 0.85 -21.42 -19.41
C GLU A 405 1.12 -21.17 -20.89
N ALA A 406 0.16 -20.61 -21.65
CA ALA A 406 0.34 -20.29 -23.06
C ALA A 406 1.42 -19.22 -23.26
N ILE A 407 1.45 -18.19 -22.40
CA ILE A 407 2.49 -17.14 -22.47
C ILE A 407 3.89 -17.76 -22.25
N ILE A 408 4.02 -18.69 -21.29
CA ILE A 408 5.29 -19.39 -21.03
C ILE A 408 5.68 -20.28 -22.21
N GLU A 409 4.74 -21.01 -22.80
CA GLU A 409 5.01 -21.89 -23.94
C GLU A 409 5.54 -21.11 -25.15
N VAL A 410 4.87 -20.01 -25.50
CA VAL A 410 5.30 -19.12 -26.60
C VAL A 410 6.68 -18.54 -26.31
N HIS A 411 6.89 -18.03 -25.11
CA HIS A 411 8.17 -17.47 -24.68
C HIS A 411 9.32 -18.49 -24.77
N ASN A 412 9.09 -19.73 -24.32
CA ASN A 412 10.11 -20.78 -24.39
C ASN A 412 10.50 -21.10 -25.84
N LYS A 413 9.51 -21.21 -26.75
CA LYS A 413 9.77 -21.41 -28.19
C LYS A 413 10.59 -20.26 -28.79
N GLU A 414 10.28 -19.02 -28.40
CA GLU A 414 11.04 -17.85 -28.84
C GLU A 414 12.50 -17.89 -28.34
N VAL A 415 12.72 -18.27 -27.08
CA VAL A 415 14.05 -18.43 -26.48
C VAL A 415 14.84 -19.55 -27.16
N GLU A 416 14.22 -20.69 -27.45
CA GLU A 416 14.83 -21.83 -28.13
C GLU A 416 15.27 -21.47 -29.56
N ASN A 417 14.37 -20.87 -30.33
CA ASN A 417 14.60 -20.48 -31.73
C ASN A 417 15.52 -19.26 -31.90
N SER A 418 15.83 -18.53 -30.82
CA SER A 418 16.68 -17.35 -30.87
C SER A 418 18.16 -17.69 -31.14
N ASN A 419 18.77 -16.92 -32.05
CA ASN A 419 20.21 -16.94 -32.34
C ASN A 419 21.04 -16.13 -31.33
N LEU A 420 20.41 -15.48 -30.34
CA LEU A 420 21.12 -14.72 -29.31
C LEU A 420 22.01 -15.64 -28.46
N ILE A 421 23.12 -15.09 -27.97
CA ILE A 421 23.99 -15.82 -27.03
C ILE A 421 23.27 -16.07 -25.71
N SER A 422 23.65 -17.14 -25.01
CA SER A 422 23.15 -17.39 -23.65
C SER A 422 23.70 -16.36 -22.66
N SER A 423 22.92 -16.05 -21.63
CA SER A 423 23.33 -15.17 -20.53
C SER A 423 24.60 -15.68 -19.85
N SER A 424 24.71 -16.99 -19.62
CA SER A 424 25.91 -17.62 -19.06
C SER A 424 27.17 -17.38 -19.90
N LYS A 425 27.07 -17.43 -21.23
CA LYS A 425 28.20 -17.16 -22.14
C LYS A 425 28.57 -15.68 -22.10
N PHE A 426 27.58 -14.79 -22.12
CA PHE A 426 27.80 -13.34 -21.98
C PHE A 426 28.51 -13.00 -20.66
N ILE A 427 28.00 -13.50 -19.53
CA ILE A 427 28.57 -13.23 -18.19
C ILE A 427 30.03 -13.66 -18.11
N LYS A 428 30.39 -14.82 -18.67
CA LYS A 428 31.78 -15.29 -18.73
C LYS A 428 32.66 -14.36 -19.57
N SER A 429 32.19 -13.96 -20.75
CA SER A 429 32.92 -13.06 -21.64
C SER A 429 33.12 -11.67 -21.01
N TYR A 430 32.08 -11.13 -20.39
CA TYR A 430 32.10 -9.80 -19.77
C TYR A 430 33.10 -9.75 -18.60
N LYS A 431 33.13 -10.79 -17.76
CA LYS A 431 34.10 -10.90 -16.66
C LYS A 431 35.54 -10.99 -17.17
N LYS A 432 35.79 -11.72 -18.27
CA LYS A 432 37.13 -11.87 -18.86
C LYS A 432 37.67 -10.55 -19.40
N ASN A 433 36.83 -9.69 -19.95
CA ASN A 433 37.24 -8.39 -20.52
C ASN A 433 37.49 -7.29 -19.46
N ARG A 434 37.23 -7.57 -18.18
CA ARG A 434 37.43 -6.64 -17.05
C ARG A 434 38.60 -7.03 -16.12
N LEU A 435 39.17 -8.23 -16.30
CA LEU A 435 40.44 -8.67 -15.71
C LEU A 435 41.57 -8.30 -16.66
#